data_AF-A0A6H1TSS2-F1
#
_entry.id   AF-A0A6H1TSS2-F1
#
_cell.length_a   1.000
_cell.length_b   1.000
_cell.length_c   1.000
_cell.angle_alpha   90.00
_cell.angle_beta   90.00
_cell.angle_gamma   90.00
#
_symmetry.space_group_name_H-M   'P 1'
#
loop_
_entity.id
_entity.type
_entity.pdbx_description
1 polymer ?
#
loop_
_entity_poly.entity_id
_entity_poly.type
_entity_poly.pdbx_seq_one_letter_code
_entity_poly.pdbx_strand_id
1 'polypeptide(L)'
;MFLILFLAILLSSACINGYWIEPNICDLWLKDFLINLVAEVLGILLVVFSITRTVQQNREREKKKFREIAFRQLRFVLRKQVSLLFEMYKASCRERPETDYESLPDLFTDRYYEDVQNLDLFKMSPVLTPQGKKMDWLDYLSYECSNLRNALGRVVDRYSFNLDSNVVDALEEVSDAAFIRFISSVWEAKKLNGINSRGDLLSECDRLLREYTASLLKLIALYNDSVPGDRQIVLDRSQWDDWWNHNGRPQIGDSRIKVDGKPCF
;
A
#
# COMPACT_ATOMS: atom_id res chain seq x y z
N MET A 1 47.61 -4.20 16.38
CA MET A 1 46.86 -4.73 17.54
C MET A 1 47.42 -6.06 18.04
N PHE A 2 47.40 -7.15 17.26
CA PHE A 2 47.91 -8.47 17.71
C PHE A 2 49.39 -8.47 18.15
N LEU A 3 50.26 -7.76 17.44
CA LEU A 3 51.70 -7.69 17.76
C LEU A 3 51.99 -6.91 19.05
N ILE A 4 51.17 -5.89 19.36
CA ILE A 4 51.27 -5.06 20.58
C ILE A 4 50.74 -5.84 21.79
N LEU A 5 49.61 -6.54 21.62
CA LEU A 5 49.08 -7.47 22.62
C LEU A 5 50.09 -8.60 22.91
N PHE A 6 50.74 -9.15 21.89
CA PHE A 6 51.75 -10.20 22.06
C PHE A 6 53.00 -9.71 22.80
N LEU A 7 53.49 -8.50 22.47
CA LEU A 7 54.61 -7.88 23.18
C LEU A 7 54.24 -7.53 24.64
N ALA A 8 53.03 -7.04 24.88
CA ALA A 8 52.54 -6.71 26.21
C ALA A 8 52.36 -7.96 27.08
N ILE A 9 51.88 -9.07 26.50
CA ILE A 9 51.78 -10.37 27.18
C ILE A 9 53.18 -10.89 27.54
N LEU A 10 54.15 -10.79 26.63
CA LEU A 10 55.55 -11.17 26.90
C LEU A 10 56.23 -10.30 27.98
N LEU A 11 55.98 -8.99 27.97
CA LEU A 11 56.51 -8.06 28.99
C LEU A 11 55.84 -8.27 30.35
N SER A 12 54.53 -8.53 30.37
CA SER A 12 53.80 -8.85 31.60
C SER A 12 54.23 -10.20 32.20
N SER A 13 54.51 -11.21 31.38
CA SER A 13 55.02 -12.51 31.86
C SER A 13 56.46 -12.43 32.36
N ALA A 14 57.28 -11.53 31.81
CA ALA A 14 58.61 -11.23 32.30
C ALA A 14 58.59 -10.50 33.67
N CYS A 15 57.66 -9.55 33.87
CA CYS A 15 57.43 -8.89 35.17
C CYS A 15 56.92 -9.87 36.24
N ILE A 16 55.97 -10.75 35.91
CA ILE A 16 55.37 -11.71 36.88
C ILE A 16 56.37 -12.79 37.31
N ASN A 17 57.26 -13.23 36.42
CA ASN A 17 58.26 -14.27 36.72
C ASN A 17 59.54 -13.74 37.39
N GLY A 18 59.60 -12.46 37.78
CA GLY A 18 60.64 -11.92 38.65
C GLY A 18 62.05 -11.82 38.05
N TYR A 19 62.18 -11.94 36.73
CA TYR A 19 63.47 -11.77 36.06
C TYR A 19 63.69 -10.28 35.72
N TRP A 20 64.57 -9.64 36.49
CA TRP A 20 65.32 -8.40 36.15
C TRP A 20 64.69 -7.01 36.36
N ILE A 21 63.53 -6.85 37.04
CA ILE A 21 62.93 -5.50 37.22
C ILE A 21 62.46 -5.27 38.66
N GLU A 22 62.77 -4.10 39.24
CA GLU A 22 62.29 -3.69 40.55
C GLU A 22 60.75 -3.65 40.60
N PRO A 23 60.12 -4.18 41.66
CA PRO A 23 58.66 -4.33 41.75
C PRO A 23 57.90 -3.00 41.60
N ASN A 24 58.47 -1.90 42.09
CA ASN A 24 57.87 -0.56 41.96
C ASN A 24 57.80 -0.05 40.50
N ILE A 25 58.74 -0.47 39.64
CA ILE A 25 58.79 -0.05 38.24
C ILE A 25 57.78 -0.87 37.41
N CYS A 26 57.62 -2.16 37.72
CA CYS A 26 56.58 -3.00 37.09
C CYS A 26 55.17 -2.47 37.39
N ASP A 27 54.87 -2.11 38.64
CA ASP A 27 53.54 -1.60 39.01
C ASP A 27 53.18 -0.29 38.30
N LEU A 28 54.14 0.63 38.16
CA LEU A 28 53.93 1.89 37.46
C LEU A 28 53.70 1.64 35.96
N TRP A 29 54.54 0.82 35.34
CA TRP A 29 54.44 0.49 33.91
C TRP A 29 53.15 -0.23 33.57
N LEU A 30 52.72 -1.18 34.41
CA LEU A 30 51.51 -1.97 34.20
C LEU A 30 50.25 -1.11 34.38
N LYS A 31 50.28 -0.15 35.32
CA LYS A 31 49.21 0.84 35.49
C LYS A 31 49.09 1.77 34.29
N ASP A 32 50.20 2.30 33.77
CA ASP A 32 50.19 3.16 32.58
C ASP A 32 49.76 2.39 31.32
N PHE A 33 50.19 1.14 31.17
CA PHE A 33 49.75 0.27 30.10
C PHE A 33 48.24 0.00 30.17
N LEU A 34 47.71 -0.33 31.36
CA LEU A 34 46.28 -0.54 31.57
C LEU A 34 45.45 0.71 31.25
N ILE A 35 45.90 1.88 31.71
CA ILE A 35 45.21 3.16 31.44
C ILE A 35 45.17 3.44 29.93
N ASN A 36 46.30 3.24 29.24
CA ASN A 36 46.37 3.43 27.79
C ASN A 36 45.51 2.43 27.02
N LEU A 37 45.53 1.15 27.41
CA LEU A 37 44.70 0.11 26.82
C LEU A 37 43.21 0.42 27.00
N VAL A 38 42.79 0.81 28.22
CA VAL A 38 41.41 1.19 28.51
C VAL A 38 41.00 2.43 27.70
N ALA A 39 41.87 3.44 27.61
CA ALA A 39 41.61 4.63 26.81
C ALA A 39 41.46 4.30 25.31
N GLU A 40 42.31 3.42 24.77
CA GLU A 40 42.25 2.98 23.37
C GLU A 40 40.98 2.17 23.09
N VAL A 41 40.63 1.22 23.96
CA VAL A 41 39.39 0.42 23.86
C VAL A 41 38.15 1.31 23.96
N LEU A 42 38.11 2.24 24.91
CA LEU A 42 37.01 3.20 25.03
C LEU A 42 36.91 4.11 23.82
N GLY A 43 38.04 4.56 23.28
CA GLY A 43 38.10 5.34 22.05
C GLY A 43 37.50 4.59 20.86
N ILE A 44 37.90 3.32 20.66
CA ILE A 44 37.34 2.46 19.60
C ILE A 44 35.84 2.25 19.80
N LEU A 45 35.39 1.95 21.02
CA LEU A 45 33.98 1.74 21.33
C LEU A 45 33.14 3.00 21.04
N LEU A 46 33.65 4.19 21.40
CA LEU A 46 32.99 5.46 21.15
C LEU A 46 32.86 5.73 19.65
N VAL A 47 33.91 5.48 18.88
CA VAL A 47 33.90 5.62 17.42
C VAL A 47 32.90 4.64 16.78
N VAL A 48 32.94 3.35 17.15
CA VAL A 48 32.00 2.35 16.64
C VAL A 48 30.56 2.71 16.98
N PHE A 49 30.30 3.12 18.22
CA PHE A 49 28.97 3.57 18.65
C PHE A 49 28.48 4.78 17.83
N SER A 50 29.35 5.77 17.62
CA SER A 50 29.01 6.99 16.87
C SER A 50 28.72 6.70 15.39
N ILE A 51 29.52 5.82 14.77
CA ILE A 51 29.31 5.37 13.39
C ILE A 51 28.00 4.60 13.29
N THR A 52 27.78 3.58 14.13
CA THR A 52 26.55 2.79 14.12
C THR A 52 25.31 3.67 14.29
N ARG A 53 25.35 4.61 15.24
CA ARG A 53 24.25 5.56 15.46
C ARG A 53 23.99 6.43 14.25
N THR A 54 25.03 6.98 13.62
CA THR A 54 24.89 7.85 12.43
C THR A 54 24.36 7.06 11.23
N VAL A 55 24.88 5.86 11.01
CA VAL A 55 24.43 4.95 9.95
C VAL A 55 22.96 4.58 10.15
N GLN A 56 22.56 4.25 11.37
CA GLN A 56 21.17 3.90 11.68
C GLN A 56 20.22 5.09 11.44
N GLN A 57 20.58 6.30 11.90
CA GLN A 57 19.80 7.50 11.65
C GLN A 57 19.65 7.81 10.15
N ASN A 58 20.71 7.63 9.37
CA ASN A 58 20.65 7.84 7.92
C ASN A 58 19.75 6.79 7.25
N ARG A 59 19.85 5.51 7.64
CA ARG A 59 18.96 4.44 7.13
C ARG A 59 17.50 4.72 7.44
N GLU A 60 17.19 5.17 8.66
CA GLU A 60 15.82 5.53 9.05
C GLU A 60 15.28 6.72 8.24
N ARG A 61 16.11 7.74 8.01
CA ARG A 61 15.76 8.90 7.17
C ARG A 61 15.50 8.50 5.72
N GLU A 62 16.34 7.66 5.14
CA GLU A 62 16.14 7.14 3.79
C GLU A 62 14.89 6.26 3.69
N LYS A 63 14.71 5.33 4.64
CA LYS A 63 13.51 4.50 4.73
C LYS A 63 12.25 5.37 4.76
N LYS A 64 12.24 6.41 5.60
CA LYS A 64 11.12 7.36 5.68
C LYS A 64 10.87 8.09 4.35
N LYS A 65 11.91 8.58 3.68
CA LYS A 65 11.78 9.25 2.37
C LYS A 65 11.18 8.31 1.32
N PHE A 66 11.67 7.08 1.22
CA PHE A 66 11.16 6.10 0.26
C PHE A 66 9.72 5.70 0.57
N ARG A 67 9.39 5.50 1.85
CA ARG A 67 8.02 5.27 2.33
C ARG A 67 7.07 6.41 1.92
N GLU A 68 7.47 7.66 2.11
CA GLU A 68 6.67 8.82 1.69
C GLU A 68 6.44 8.87 0.18
N ILE A 69 7.44 8.49 -0.62
CA ILE A 69 7.32 8.43 -2.08
C ILE A 69 6.37 7.30 -2.50
N ALA A 70 6.48 6.14 -1.88
CA ALA A 70 5.60 5.00 -2.12
C ALA A 70 4.13 5.38 -1.84
N PHE A 71 3.84 5.94 -0.67
CA PHE A 71 2.49 6.40 -0.33
C PHE A 71 1.98 7.50 -1.27
N ARG A 72 2.85 8.41 -1.72
CA ARG A 72 2.44 9.41 -2.72
C ARG A 72 1.95 8.76 -4.03
N GLN A 73 2.60 7.68 -4.48
CA GLN A 73 2.19 6.94 -5.67
C GLN A 73 0.88 6.18 -5.44
N LEU A 74 0.68 5.61 -4.25
CA LEU A 74 -0.55 4.89 -3.90
C LEU A 74 -1.77 5.80 -3.87
N ARG A 75 -1.63 7.06 -3.40
CA ARG A 75 -2.75 8.00 -3.22
C ARG A 75 -3.67 8.07 -4.45
N PHE A 76 -3.07 8.33 -5.61
CA PHE A 76 -3.82 8.54 -6.84
C PHE A 76 -4.59 7.28 -7.24
N VAL A 77 -3.91 6.14 -7.15
CA VAL A 77 -4.45 4.85 -7.59
C VAL A 77 -5.58 4.40 -6.67
N LEU A 78 -5.41 4.51 -5.35
CA LEU A 78 -6.44 4.17 -4.37
C LEU A 78 -7.67 5.07 -4.49
N ARG A 79 -7.48 6.39 -4.63
CA ARG A 79 -8.60 7.33 -4.86
C ARG A 79 -9.39 6.99 -6.12
N LYS A 80 -8.70 6.60 -7.18
CA LYS A 80 -9.34 6.22 -8.45
C LYS A 80 -10.18 4.95 -8.31
N GLN A 81 -9.71 3.97 -7.52
CA GLN A 81 -10.49 2.76 -7.23
C GLN A 81 -11.74 3.05 -6.40
N VAL A 82 -11.63 3.92 -5.40
CA VAL A 82 -12.80 4.37 -4.63
C VAL A 82 -13.80 5.08 -5.54
N SER A 83 -13.33 5.97 -6.42
CA SER A 83 -14.18 6.65 -7.41
C SER A 83 -14.89 5.65 -8.32
N LEU A 84 -14.18 4.64 -8.83
CA LEU A 84 -14.75 3.61 -9.70
C LEU A 84 -15.88 2.85 -9.01
N LEU A 85 -15.66 2.39 -7.77
CA LEU A 85 -16.67 1.67 -6.98
C LEU A 85 -17.90 2.55 -6.71
N PHE A 86 -17.70 3.84 -6.44
CA PHE A 86 -18.80 4.79 -6.30
C PHE A 86 -19.55 5.00 -7.63
N GLU A 87 -18.85 5.17 -8.75
CA GLU A 87 -19.48 5.35 -10.06
C GLU A 87 -20.30 4.12 -10.46
N MET A 88 -19.81 2.91 -10.17
CA MET A 88 -20.57 1.66 -10.33
C MET A 88 -21.85 1.67 -9.49
N TYR A 89 -21.77 2.13 -8.25
CA TYR A 89 -22.93 2.26 -7.36
C TYR A 89 -23.94 3.27 -7.89
N LYS A 90 -23.50 4.47 -8.27
CA LYS A 90 -24.37 5.50 -8.84
C LYS A 90 -25.07 5.02 -10.12
N ALA A 91 -24.33 4.36 -11.01
CA ALA A 91 -24.86 3.84 -12.28
C ALA A 91 -25.84 2.67 -12.12
N SER A 92 -25.82 1.99 -10.98
CA SER A 92 -26.68 0.83 -10.66
C SER A 92 -27.88 1.16 -9.77
N CYS A 93 -27.78 2.22 -8.95
CA CYS A 93 -28.87 2.71 -8.10
C CYS A 93 -30.06 3.22 -8.92
N ARG A 94 -31.28 3.04 -8.40
CA ARG A 94 -32.49 3.70 -8.96
C ARG A 94 -32.64 5.14 -8.48
N GLU A 95 -32.27 5.37 -7.23
CA GLU A 95 -32.51 6.61 -6.50
C GLU A 95 -31.26 6.92 -5.65
N ARG A 96 -31.03 8.19 -5.32
CA ARG A 96 -30.01 8.54 -4.33
C ARG A 96 -30.38 7.87 -2.99
N PRO A 97 -29.45 7.18 -2.30
CA PRO A 97 -29.72 6.62 -0.99
C PRO A 97 -30.13 7.71 0.00
N GLU A 98 -31.14 7.42 0.82
CA GLU A 98 -31.55 8.31 1.93
C GLU A 98 -30.50 8.38 3.04
N THR A 99 -29.66 7.34 3.15
CA THR A 99 -28.57 7.28 4.11
C THR A 99 -27.41 8.14 3.63
N ASP A 100 -27.05 9.16 4.42
CA ASP A 100 -25.77 9.86 4.29
C ASP A 100 -24.68 9.00 4.97
N TYR A 101 -23.66 8.60 4.20
CA TYR A 101 -22.54 7.82 4.74
C TYR A 101 -21.44 8.76 5.24
N GLU A 102 -20.99 8.55 6.48
CA GLU A 102 -19.98 9.39 7.14
C GLU A 102 -18.55 8.86 6.96
N SER A 103 -18.39 7.61 6.50
CA SER A 103 -17.08 7.01 6.26
C SER A 103 -17.09 6.07 5.05
N LEU A 104 -15.90 5.77 4.52
CA LEU A 104 -15.75 4.83 3.40
C LEU A 104 -16.24 3.41 3.73
N PRO A 105 -15.92 2.82 4.91
CA PRO A 105 -16.48 1.54 5.30
C PRO A 105 -18.01 1.51 5.32
N ASP A 106 -18.65 2.62 5.74
CA ASP A 106 -20.11 2.69 5.84
C ASP A 106 -20.79 2.62 4.46
N LEU A 107 -20.10 2.98 3.38
CA LEU A 107 -20.62 2.86 2.02
C LEU A 107 -20.85 1.38 1.62
N PHE A 108 -19.98 0.47 2.05
CA PHE A 108 -19.95 -0.92 1.59
C PHE A 108 -20.86 -1.83 2.42
N THR A 109 -22.15 -1.51 2.44
CA THR A 109 -23.21 -2.30 3.10
C THR A 109 -23.78 -3.38 2.18
N ASP A 110 -24.58 -4.31 2.72
CA ASP A 110 -25.30 -5.29 1.90
C ASP A 110 -26.12 -4.65 0.79
N ARG A 111 -26.76 -3.50 1.07
CA ARG A 111 -27.50 -2.71 0.08
C ARG A 111 -26.62 -2.26 -1.09
N TYR A 112 -25.38 -1.82 -0.82
CA TYR A 112 -24.44 -1.46 -1.87
C TYR A 112 -24.22 -2.63 -2.84
N TYR A 113 -23.96 -3.82 -2.30
CA TYR A 113 -23.70 -4.98 -3.14
C TYR A 113 -24.94 -5.42 -3.92
N GLU A 114 -26.12 -5.43 -3.29
CA GLU A 114 -27.40 -5.70 -3.95
C GLU A 114 -27.67 -4.75 -5.12
N ASP A 115 -27.42 -3.46 -4.95
CA ASP A 115 -27.60 -2.48 -6.00
C ASP A 115 -26.60 -2.68 -7.14
N VAL A 116 -25.30 -2.81 -6.83
CA VAL A 116 -24.22 -2.97 -7.81
C VAL A 116 -24.38 -4.23 -8.68
N GLN A 117 -24.98 -5.30 -8.16
CA GLN A 117 -25.31 -6.49 -8.96
C GLN A 117 -26.21 -6.18 -10.16
N ASN A 118 -26.97 -5.07 -10.12
CA ASN A 118 -27.82 -4.64 -11.22
C ASN A 118 -27.07 -3.83 -12.29
N LEU A 119 -25.76 -3.63 -12.18
CA LEU A 119 -24.97 -2.93 -13.19
C LEU A 119 -24.77 -3.80 -14.42
N ASP A 120 -25.21 -3.34 -15.60
CA ASP A 120 -24.94 -4.02 -16.86
C ASP A 120 -23.53 -3.67 -17.34
N LEU A 121 -22.61 -4.63 -17.20
CA LEU A 121 -21.21 -4.45 -17.59
C LEU A 121 -21.00 -4.18 -19.10
N PHE A 122 -21.97 -4.51 -19.95
CA PHE A 122 -21.87 -4.28 -21.40
C PHE A 122 -22.48 -2.95 -21.85
N LYS A 123 -23.08 -2.18 -20.92
CA LYS A 123 -23.49 -0.81 -21.21
C LYS A 123 -22.30 0.14 -21.21
N MET A 124 -22.45 1.24 -21.95
CA MET A 124 -21.43 2.29 -22.07
C MET A 124 -21.15 2.91 -20.72
N SER A 125 -19.87 2.99 -20.37
CA SER A 125 -19.41 3.70 -19.18
C SER A 125 -19.38 5.21 -19.46
N PRO A 126 -19.31 6.05 -18.40
CA PRO A 126 -19.25 7.50 -18.55
C PRO A 126 -17.88 8.00 -19.03
N VAL A 127 -16.90 7.10 -19.20
CA VAL A 127 -15.50 7.41 -19.47
C VAL A 127 -15.12 7.04 -20.90
N LEU A 128 -14.17 7.78 -21.47
CA LEU A 128 -13.58 7.49 -22.77
C LEU A 128 -12.22 6.83 -22.62
N THR A 129 -11.81 6.03 -23.62
CA THR A 129 -10.47 5.47 -23.67
C THR A 129 -9.43 6.60 -23.79
N PRO A 130 -8.14 6.33 -23.54
CA PRO A 130 -7.08 7.30 -23.81
C PRO A 130 -7.06 7.81 -25.27
N GLN A 131 -7.63 7.03 -26.21
CA GLN A 131 -7.78 7.39 -27.62
C GLN A 131 -9.12 8.09 -27.93
N GLY A 132 -9.89 8.48 -26.92
CA GLY A 132 -11.17 9.18 -27.05
C GLY A 132 -12.34 8.31 -27.51
N LYS A 133 -12.22 6.98 -27.44
CA LYS A 133 -13.30 6.06 -27.85
C LYS A 133 -14.23 5.77 -26.68
N LYS A 134 -15.51 5.51 -26.97
CA LYS A 134 -16.44 5.00 -25.94
C LYS A 134 -15.98 3.60 -25.51
N MET A 135 -16.12 3.28 -24.24
CA MET A 135 -15.90 1.96 -23.69
C MET A 135 -17.11 1.55 -22.84
N ASP A 136 -17.36 0.26 -22.72
CA ASP A 136 -18.34 -0.25 -21.76
C ASP A 136 -17.74 -0.40 -20.36
N TRP A 137 -18.60 -0.70 -19.39
CA TRP A 137 -18.21 -0.89 -18.00
C TRP A 137 -17.21 -2.03 -17.81
N LEU A 138 -17.31 -3.13 -18.57
CA LEU A 138 -16.37 -4.24 -18.50
C LEU A 138 -14.97 -3.81 -18.98
N ASP A 139 -14.89 -3.08 -20.09
CA ASP A 139 -13.63 -2.52 -20.58
C ASP A 139 -13.04 -1.53 -19.56
N TYR A 140 -13.88 -0.68 -18.96
CA TYR A 140 -13.46 0.29 -17.97
C TYR A 140 -12.92 -0.38 -16.70
N LEU A 141 -13.68 -1.32 -16.15
CA LEU A 141 -13.33 -2.08 -14.94
C LEU A 141 -12.04 -2.88 -15.16
N SER A 142 -11.93 -3.59 -16.29
CA SER A 142 -10.72 -4.34 -16.65
C SER A 142 -9.49 -3.45 -16.76
N TYR A 143 -9.63 -2.27 -17.39
CA TYR A 143 -8.57 -1.28 -17.50
C TYR A 143 -8.12 -0.75 -16.13
N GLU A 144 -9.05 -0.37 -15.26
CA GLU A 144 -8.73 0.14 -13.93
C GLU A 144 -8.15 -0.92 -13.00
N CYS A 145 -8.67 -2.16 -13.03
CA CYS A 145 -8.09 -3.29 -12.30
C CYS A 145 -6.65 -3.58 -12.75
N SER A 146 -6.39 -3.52 -14.06
CA SER A 146 -5.04 -3.70 -14.61
C SER A 146 -4.10 -2.57 -14.18
N ASN A 147 -4.57 -1.32 -14.20
CA ASN A 147 -3.79 -0.17 -13.75
C ASN A 147 -3.47 -0.25 -12.26
N LEU A 148 -4.43 -0.65 -11.43
CA LEU A 148 -4.25 -0.89 -10.01
C LEU A 148 -3.17 -1.94 -9.80
N ARG A 149 -3.35 -3.15 -10.33
CA ARG A 149 -2.39 -4.26 -10.19
C ARG A 149 -0.98 -3.83 -10.59
N ASN A 150 -0.83 -3.20 -11.75
CA ASN A 150 0.47 -2.72 -12.23
C ASN A 150 1.08 -1.64 -11.33
N ALA A 151 0.26 -0.75 -10.78
CA ALA A 151 0.75 0.29 -9.89
C ALA A 151 1.15 -0.25 -8.51
N LEU A 152 0.36 -1.17 -7.93
CA LEU A 152 0.70 -1.83 -6.67
C LEU A 152 1.97 -2.68 -6.84
N GLY A 153 2.06 -3.47 -7.91
CA GLY A 153 3.25 -4.27 -8.22
C GLY A 153 4.51 -3.41 -8.33
N ARG A 154 4.46 -2.27 -9.05
CA ARG A 154 5.59 -1.33 -9.11
C ARG A 154 6.00 -0.77 -7.74
N VAL A 155 5.04 -0.56 -6.84
CA VAL A 155 5.33 -0.08 -5.49
C VAL A 155 6.00 -1.18 -4.66
N VAL A 156 5.51 -2.42 -4.74
CA VAL A 156 6.11 -3.59 -4.09
C VAL A 156 7.54 -3.82 -4.61
N ASP A 157 7.72 -3.90 -5.94
CA ASP A 157 9.02 -4.14 -6.56
C ASP A 157 10.08 -3.10 -6.16
N ARG A 158 9.67 -1.83 -6.08
CA ARG A 158 10.60 -0.71 -5.88
C ARG A 158 10.83 -0.37 -4.41
N TYR A 159 9.86 -0.61 -3.55
CA TYR A 159 9.86 -0.09 -2.18
C TYR A 159 9.63 -1.16 -1.09
N SER A 160 9.51 -2.45 -1.43
CA SER A 160 9.30 -3.54 -0.45
C SER A 160 10.26 -3.50 0.74
N PHE A 161 11.56 -3.26 0.50
CA PHE A 161 12.56 -3.16 1.56
C PHE A 161 12.38 -1.95 2.50
N ASN A 162 11.64 -0.93 2.08
CA ASN A 162 11.41 0.29 2.85
C ASN A 162 10.01 0.38 3.45
N LEU A 163 9.09 -0.48 3.03
CA LEU A 163 7.73 -0.57 3.56
C LEU A 163 7.69 -1.52 4.76
N ASP A 164 6.66 -1.39 5.57
CA ASP A 164 6.38 -2.33 6.64
C ASP A 164 5.71 -3.58 6.06
N SER A 165 5.95 -4.76 6.64
CA SER A 165 5.52 -6.04 6.06
C SER A 165 4.00 -6.09 5.86
N ASN A 166 3.23 -5.59 6.82
CA ASN A 166 1.77 -5.50 6.74
C ASN A 166 1.28 -4.65 5.56
N VAL A 167 2.02 -3.62 5.15
CA VAL A 167 1.71 -2.80 3.97
C VAL A 167 2.00 -3.58 2.70
N VAL A 168 3.14 -4.29 2.65
CA VAL A 168 3.50 -5.15 1.51
C VAL A 168 2.45 -6.25 1.32
N ASP A 169 2.10 -6.97 2.40
CA ASP A 169 1.08 -8.01 2.38
C ASP A 169 -0.27 -7.48 1.87
N ALA A 170 -0.70 -6.30 2.32
CA ALA A 170 -1.94 -5.67 1.86
C ALA A 170 -1.89 -5.23 0.40
N LEU A 171 -0.74 -4.77 -0.09
CA LEU A 171 -0.55 -4.42 -1.51
C LEU A 171 -0.66 -5.67 -2.39
N GLU A 172 -0.03 -6.77 -1.98
CA GLU A 172 -0.08 -8.05 -2.69
C GLU A 172 -1.50 -8.62 -2.69
N GLU A 173 -2.16 -8.64 -1.53
CA GLU A 173 -3.54 -9.11 -1.35
C GLU A 173 -4.53 -8.39 -2.30
N VAL A 174 -4.45 -7.07 -2.41
CA VAL A 174 -5.28 -6.29 -3.34
C VAL A 174 -4.89 -6.54 -4.79
N SER A 175 -3.59 -6.66 -5.08
CA SER A 175 -3.10 -6.85 -6.46
C SER A 175 -3.50 -8.20 -7.07
N ASP A 176 -3.59 -9.24 -6.23
CA ASP A 176 -3.93 -10.62 -6.60
C ASP A 176 -5.37 -11.03 -6.26
N ALA A 177 -6.21 -10.04 -5.92
CA ALA A 177 -7.61 -10.24 -5.57
C ALA A 177 -8.34 -11.08 -6.63
N ALA A 178 -9.14 -12.06 -6.17
CA ALA A 178 -9.87 -12.97 -7.05
C ALA A 178 -10.85 -12.23 -7.98
N PHE A 179 -11.42 -11.11 -7.52
CA PHE A 179 -12.24 -10.22 -8.33
C PHE A 179 -11.50 -9.66 -9.56
N ILE A 180 -10.26 -9.17 -9.38
CA ILE A 180 -9.43 -8.65 -10.48
C ILE A 180 -9.19 -9.74 -11.53
N ARG A 181 -8.88 -10.96 -11.08
CA ARG A 181 -8.68 -12.11 -11.97
C ARG A 181 -9.97 -12.47 -12.71
N PHE A 182 -11.10 -12.51 -12.01
CA PHE A 182 -12.41 -12.76 -12.62
C PHE A 182 -12.73 -11.75 -13.73
N ILE A 183 -12.64 -10.45 -13.44
CA ILE A 183 -12.90 -9.39 -14.44
C ILE A 183 -11.96 -9.53 -15.64
N SER A 184 -10.67 -9.80 -15.42
CA SER A 184 -9.73 -10.01 -16.52
C SER A 184 -10.11 -11.21 -17.38
N SER A 185 -10.54 -12.32 -16.78
CA SER A 185 -10.98 -13.52 -17.52
C SER A 185 -12.26 -13.27 -18.33
N VAL A 186 -13.24 -12.57 -17.74
CA VAL A 186 -14.47 -12.19 -18.43
C VAL A 186 -14.18 -11.25 -19.60
N TRP A 187 -13.30 -10.27 -19.41
CA TRP A 187 -12.88 -9.35 -20.46
C TRP A 187 -12.21 -10.05 -21.64
N GLU A 188 -11.27 -10.98 -21.38
CA GLU A 188 -10.66 -11.79 -22.43
C GLU A 188 -11.70 -12.66 -23.16
N ALA A 189 -12.64 -13.25 -22.42
CA ALA A 189 -13.71 -14.04 -23.00
C ALA A 189 -14.63 -13.21 -23.92
N LYS A 190 -14.98 -11.98 -23.52
CA LYS A 190 -15.70 -11.01 -24.38
C LYS A 190 -14.92 -10.73 -25.66
N LYS A 191 -13.62 -10.44 -25.54
CA LYS A 191 -12.75 -10.08 -26.67
C LYS A 191 -12.56 -11.23 -27.66
N LEU A 192 -12.45 -12.47 -27.17
CA LEU A 192 -12.21 -13.66 -28.00
C LEU A 192 -13.49 -14.22 -28.61
N ASN A 193 -14.58 -14.27 -27.84
CA ASN A 193 -15.79 -15.01 -28.21
C ASN A 193 -16.97 -14.12 -28.58
N GLY A 194 -16.85 -12.78 -28.48
CA GLY A 194 -17.95 -11.85 -28.77
C GLY A 194 -19.16 -12.09 -27.87
N ILE A 195 -18.93 -12.38 -26.57
CA ILE A 195 -19.98 -12.66 -25.60
C ILE A 195 -20.95 -11.47 -25.53
N ASN A 196 -22.21 -11.72 -25.87
CA ASN A 196 -23.33 -10.78 -25.80
C ASN A 196 -24.35 -11.17 -24.70
N SER A 197 -23.97 -12.01 -23.74
CA SER A 197 -24.88 -12.41 -22.66
C SER A 197 -25.16 -11.23 -21.72
N ARG A 198 -26.35 -11.22 -21.10
CA ARG A 198 -26.82 -10.19 -20.16
C ARG A 198 -25.73 -9.85 -19.12
N GLY A 199 -25.60 -8.57 -18.81
CA GLY A 199 -24.57 -8.04 -17.90
C GLY A 199 -24.79 -8.29 -16.41
N ASP A 200 -25.47 -9.38 -16.01
CA ASP A 200 -25.63 -9.78 -14.60
C ASP A 200 -24.37 -10.43 -14.01
N LEU A 201 -23.23 -10.31 -14.67
CA LEU A 201 -21.96 -10.92 -14.27
C LEU A 201 -21.49 -10.54 -12.86
N LEU A 202 -21.98 -9.42 -12.32
CA LEU A 202 -21.70 -9.02 -10.94
C LEU A 202 -22.53 -9.77 -9.90
N SER A 203 -23.71 -10.30 -10.23
CA SER A 203 -24.46 -11.18 -9.31
C SER A 203 -23.73 -12.48 -9.05
N GLU A 204 -23.05 -13.02 -10.08
CA GLU A 204 -22.28 -14.26 -9.97
C GLU A 204 -20.96 -14.10 -9.21
N CYS A 205 -20.49 -12.87 -9.00
CA CYS A 205 -19.21 -12.59 -8.33
C CYS A 205 -19.31 -11.74 -7.05
N ASP A 206 -20.51 -11.68 -6.43
CA ASP A 206 -20.76 -10.93 -5.18
C ASP A 206 -19.71 -11.20 -4.09
N ARG A 207 -19.43 -12.47 -3.80
CA ARG A 207 -18.41 -12.88 -2.82
C ARG A 207 -17.03 -12.30 -3.16
N LEU A 208 -16.65 -12.34 -4.44
CA LEU A 208 -15.34 -11.84 -4.89
C LEU A 208 -15.26 -10.31 -4.74
N LEU A 209 -16.34 -9.61 -5.06
CA LEU A 209 -16.43 -8.15 -4.92
C LEU A 209 -16.34 -7.75 -3.45
N ARG A 210 -17.04 -8.43 -2.55
CA ARG A 210 -16.97 -8.20 -1.09
C ARG A 210 -15.56 -8.39 -0.55
N GLU A 211 -14.93 -9.53 -0.87
CA GLU A 211 -13.53 -9.81 -0.50
C GLU A 211 -12.58 -8.71 -1.01
N TYR A 212 -12.72 -8.31 -2.28
CA TYR A 212 -11.92 -7.24 -2.87
C TYR A 212 -12.09 -5.90 -2.15
N THR A 213 -13.33 -5.49 -1.88
CA THR A 213 -13.60 -4.24 -1.16
C THR A 213 -13.04 -4.26 0.28
N ALA A 214 -13.08 -5.40 0.96
CA ALA A 214 -12.50 -5.54 2.29
C ALA A 214 -10.97 -5.40 2.27
N SER A 215 -10.28 -6.07 1.34
CA SER A 215 -8.83 -5.93 1.17
C SER A 215 -8.44 -4.50 0.78
N LEU A 216 -9.23 -3.85 -0.08
CA LEU A 216 -9.02 -2.45 -0.46
C LEU A 216 -9.18 -1.49 0.74
N LEU A 217 -10.22 -1.67 1.55
CA LEU A 217 -10.44 -0.86 2.76
C LEU A 217 -9.30 -1.04 3.76
N LYS A 218 -8.82 -2.26 3.95
CA LYS A 218 -7.65 -2.57 4.79
C LYS A 218 -6.40 -1.81 4.28
N LEU A 219 -6.15 -1.81 2.98
CA LEU A 219 -5.04 -1.06 2.39
C LEU A 219 -5.20 0.45 2.56
N ILE A 220 -6.43 0.98 2.40
CA ILE A 220 -6.73 2.40 2.62
C ILE A 220 -6.54 2.81 4.08
N ALA A 221 -6.90 1.95 5.04
CA ALA A 221 -6.65 2.20 6.46
C ALA A 221 -5.14 2.31 6.74
N LEU A 222 -4.34 1.35 6.28
CA LEU A 222 -2.88 1.37 6.42
C LEU A 222 -2.24 2.60 5.74
N TYR A 223 -2.80 3.01 4.60
CA TYR A 223 -2.42 4.24 3.91
C TYR A 223 -2.71 5.47 4.79
N ASN A 224 -3.93 5.61 5.29
CA ASN A 224 -4.39 6.76 6.07
C ASN A 224 -3.61 6.92 7.38
N ASP A 225 -3.25 5.82 8.04
CA ASP A 225 -2.44 5.80 9.26
C ASP A 225 -0.99 6.28 9.00
N SER A 226 -0.53 6.20 7.76
CA SER A 226 0.84 6.50 7.36
C SER A 226 1.03 7.91 6.76
N VAL A 227 -0.05 8.67 6.57
CA VAL A 227 -0.01 9.98 5.92
C VAL A 227 -0.66 11.08 6.77
N PRO A 228 -0.26 12.35 6.61
CA PRO A 228 -0.95 13.45 7.27
C PRO A 228 -2.40 13.60 6.77
N GLY A 229 -3.26 14.21 7.61
CA GLY A 229 -4.71 14.31 7.38
C GLY A 229 -5.12 14.90 6.03
N ASP A 230 -4.39 15.89 5.51
CA ASP A 230 -4.63 16.52 4.19
C ASP A 230 -4.48 15.56 3.00
N ARG A 231 -3.82 14.41 3.23
CA ARG A 231 -3.57 13.39 2.20
C ARG A 231 -4.45 12.16 2.34
N GLN A 232 -5.16 12.04 3.46
CA GLN A 232 -6.01 10.89 3.71
C GLN A 232 -7.09 10.73 2.63
N ILE A 233 -7.47 9.49 2.43
CA ILE A 233 -8.58 9.08 1.57
C ILE A 233 -9.73 8.79 2.53
N VAL A 234 -10.56 9.81 2.72
CA VAL A 234 -11.77 9.75 3.54
C VAL A 234 -12.96 10.04 2.64
N LEU A 235 -14.15 9.68 3.12
CA LEU A 235 -15.42 10.17 2.60
C LEU A 235 -15.92 11.17 3.65
N ASP A 236 -16.22 12.40 3.23
CA ASP A 236 -16.92 13.37 4.07
C ASP A 236 -18.25 13.77 3.41
N ARG A 237 -19.10 14.49 4.15
CA ARG A 237 -20.42 14.89 3.66
C ARG A 237 -20.36 15.76 2.41
N SER A 238 -19.38 16.66 2.32
CA SER A 238 -19.21 17.52 1.15
C SER A 238 -18.87 16.69 -0.08
N GLN A 239 -17.97 15.74 0.07
CA GLN A 239 -17.53 14.84 -0.98
C GLN A 239 -18.66 13.89 -1.41
N TRP A 240 -19.47 13.40 -0.46
CA TRP A 240 -20.67 12.62 -0.76
C TRP A 240 -21.63 13.41 -1.65
N ASP A 241 -21.95 14.65 -1.28
CA ASP A 241 -22.83 15.50 -2.09
C ASP A 241 -22.22 15.84 -3.46
N ASP A 242 -20.92 16.11 -3.53
CA ASP A 242 -20.21 16.36 -4.80
C ASP A 242 -20.27 15.15 -5.74
N TRP A 243 -20.10 13.95 -5.21
CA TRP A 243 -20.18 12.70 -5.96
C TRP A 243 -21.58 12.41 -6.52
N TRP A 244 -22.62 12.79 -5.77
CA TRP A 244 -24.03 12.69 -6.19
C TRP A 244 -24.54 13.87 -7.01
N ASN A 245 -23.71 14.88 -7.27
CA ASN A 245 -24.11 16.00 -8.12
C ASN A 245 -24.62 15.50 -9.49
N HIS A 246 -25.85 15.89 -9.84
CA HIS A 246 -26.58 15.39 -11.02
C HIS A 246 -25.95 15.84 -12.34
N ASN A 247 -25.04 16.83 -12.29
CA ASN A 247 -24.28 17.26 -13.45
C ASN A 247 -23.11 16.31 -13.81
N GLY A 248 -22.72 15.41 -12.89
CA GLY A 248 -21.65 14.44 -13.12
C GLY A 248 -22.16 13.14 -13.75
N ARG A 249 -21.39 12.57 -14.69
CA ARG A 249 -21.61 11.21 -15.23
C ARG A 249 -20.88 10.18 -14.35
N PRO A 250 -21.40 8.96 -14.12
CA PRO A 250 -22.64 8.41 -14.70
C PRO A 250 -23.88 9.02 -14.05
N GLN A 251 -25.00 8.97 -14.78
CA GLN A 251 -26.31 9.36 -14.24
C GLN A 251 -26.88 8.21 -13.41
N ILE A 252 -27.77 8.53 -12.47
CA ILE A 252 -28.38 7.53 -11.60
C ILE A 252 -29.10 6.48 -12.46
N GLY A 253 -28.74 5.20 -12.29
CA GLY A 253 -29.40 4.08 -12.95
C GLY A 253 -29.19 3.98 -14.46
N ASP A 254 -28.32 4.79 -15.05
CA ASP A 254 -28.10 4.82 -16.51
C ASP A 254 -27.67 3.45 -17.07
N SER A 255 -26.96 2.70 -16.24
CA SER A 255 -26.33 1.45 -16.61
C SER A 255 -27.00 0.23 -15.97
N ARG A 256 -28.17 0.41 -15.35
CA ARG A 256 -28.89 -0.70 -14.72
C ARG A 256 -29.41 -1.72 -15.74
N ILE A 257 -29.42 -3.01 -15.39
CA ILE A 257 -30.03 -4.09 -16.17
C ILE A 257 -31.53 -3.83 -16.31
N LYS A 258 -32.06 -3.95 -17.54
CA LYS A 258 -33.50 -3.86 -17.79
C LYS A 258 -34.17 -5.16 -17.38
N VAL A 259 -34.88 -5.14 -16.25
CA VAL A 259 -35.83 -6.20 -15.87
C VAL A 259 -37.16 -5.87 -16.56
N ASP A 260 -37.69 -6.83 -17.31
CA ASP A 260 -38.78 -6.71 -18.29
C ASP A 260 -39.78 -5.54 -18.10
N GLY A 261 -39.83 -4.65 -19.09
CA GLY A 261 -41.06 -3.94 -19.47
C GLY A 261 -41.35 -2.54 -18.89
N LYS A 262 -40.52 -1.96 -18.01
CA LYS A 262 -40.70 -0.56 -17.61
C LYS A 262 -39.45 0.29 -17.85
N PRO A 263 -39.56 1.44 -18.55
CA PRO A 263 -38.48 2.40 -18.59
C PRO A 263 -38.29 2.98 -17.19
N CYS A 264 -37.06 2.96 -16.68
CA CYS A 264 -36.70 3.74 -15.51
C CYS A 264 -36.60 5.21 -15.95
N PHE A 265 -37.44 6.05 -15.34
CA PHE A 265 -37.29 7.50 -15.31
C PHE A 265 -36.43 7.89 -14.11
#